data_AF-A0AAW0FIQ3-F1
#
_entry.id   AF-A0AAW0FIQ3-F1
#
_cell.length_a   1.000
_cell.length_b   1.000
_cell.length_c   1.000
_cell.angle_alpha   90.00
_cell.angle_beta   90.00
_cell.angle_gamma   90.00
#
_symmetry.space_group_name_H-M   'P 1'
#
loop_
_entity.id
_entity.type
_entity.pdbx_description
1 polymer ?
#
loop_
_entity_poly.entity_id
_entity_poly.type
_entity_poly.pdbx_seq_one_letter_code
_entity_poly.pdbx_strand_id
1 'polypeptide(L)'
;MSLLTLKNVRPLQICNYSNQAVPLSIKESKVDPNSFRGVYTKHGWFLVPRSHYNPRWIIDKIEKRLDEKYEPNANTYELQNKVDELIGAISKKDVPKRVKQTKQEREAIESDSLYVKQLKDEGEQELDIEDITKVRTIRRRNTNGNPTYTHAWNYYYTSNNSKYPHLPPKEVRRKVGADWSELPQSSRRQWLDDYIALIESGFDIHREYLVVMKAQKDLRYAKKMKAQADKK
;
A
#
# COMPACT_ATOMS: atom_id res chain seq x y z
N MET A 1 -19.24 -55.59 -11.60
CA MET A 1 -19.93 -55.53 -10.30
C MET A 1 -18.94 -55.93 -9.21
N SER A 2 -18.23 -54.97 -8.63
CA SER A 2 -17.58 -55.17 -7.31
C SER A 2 -17.39 -53.81 -6.65
N LEU A 3 -18.01 -53.66 -5.48
CA LEU A 3 -18.18 -52.44 -4.72
C LEU A 3 -16.88 -52.12 -3.94
N LEU A 4 -16.25 -50.99 -4.25
CA LEU A 4 -15.19 -50.42 -3.44
C LEU A 4 -15.80 -49.80 -2.17
N THR A 5 -15.54 -50.42 -1.03
CA THR A 5 -15.92 -49.91 0.29
C THR A 5 -14.85 -48.94 0.81
N LEU A 6 -15.17 -47.65 0.79
CA LEU A 6 -14.41 -46.61 1.48
C LEU A 6 -14.67 -46.71 2.99
N LYS A 7 -13.75 -47.32 3.73
CA LYS A 7 -13.67 -47.19 5.20
C LYS A 7 -12.24 -46.82 5.59
N ASN A 8 -11.94 -45.54 5.52
CA ASN A 8 -10.82 -44.94 6.24
C ASN A 8 -11.09 -43.45 6.47
N VAL A 9 -12.17 -43.16 7.20
CA VAL A 9 -12.34 -41.85 7.83
C VAL A 9 -11.69 -41.97 9.20
N ARG A 10 -10.47 -41.42 9.34
CA ARG A 10 -9.86 -41.24 10.66
C ARG A 10 -10.75 -40.28 11.44
N PRO A 11 -11.20 -40.64 12.66
CA PRO A 11 -11.94 -39.70 13.48
C PRO A 11 -11.04 -38.50 13.78
N LEU A 12 -11.54 -37.30 13.49
CA LEU A 12 -10.93 -36.06 13.94
C LEU A 12 -10.79 -36.17 15.46
N GLN A 13 -9.55 -36.28 15.94
CA GLN A 13 -9.24 -36.09 17.34
C GLN A 13 -9.68 -34.68 17.68
N ILE A 14 -10.84 -34.57 18.34
CA ILE A 14 -11.24 -33.36 19.04
C ILE A 14 -10.22 -33.25 20.17
N CYS A 15 -9.20 -32.43 19.94
CA CYS A 15 -8.23 -32.08 20.96
C CYS A 15 -9.01 -31.43 22.10
N ASN A 16 -9.21 -32.18 23.18
CA ASN A 16 -9.65 -31.63 24.45
C ASN A 16 -8.59 -30.62 24.89
N TYR A 17 -8.82 -29.34 24.58
CA TYR A 17 -8.05 -28.25 25.14
C TYR A 17 -8.29 -28.27 26.64
N SER A 18 -7.34 -28.88 27.35
CA SER A 18 -7.16 -28.71 28.79
C SER A 18 -7.33 -27.23 29.18
N ASN A 19 -7.85 -27.00 30.38
CA ASN A 19 -8.12 -25.70 31.01
C ASN A 19 -6.88 -24.78 31.09
N GLN A 20 -6.33 -24.36 29.95
CA GLN A 20 -5.25 -23.39 29.90
C GLN A 20 -5.87 -21.99 29.90
N ALA A 21 -5.48 -21.20 30.88
CA ALA A 21 -5.91 -19.82 31.01
C ALA A 21 -5.53 -19.05 29.73
N VAL A 22 -6.55 -18.63 28.97
CA VAL A 22 -6.33 -17.84 27.75
C VAL A 22 -5.59 -16.55 28.13
N PRO A 23 -4.49 -16.20 27.41
CA PRO A 23 -3.71 -14.99 27.65
C PRO A 23 -4.56 -13.72 27.66
N LEU A 24 -4.18 -12.77 28.50
CA LEU A 24 -4.90 -11.51 28.68
C LEU A 24 -4.96 -10.71 27.38
N SER A 25 -3.85 -10.62 26.65
CA SER A 25 -3.78 -9.95 25.35
C SER A 25 -4.76 -10.52 24.32
N ILE A 26 -4.95 -11.84 24.30
CA ILE A 26 -5.88 -12.50 23.38
C ILE A 26 -7.33 -12.18 23.77
N LYS A 27 -7.67 -12.20 25.06
CA LYS A 27 -9.00 -11.81 25.55
C LYS A 27 -9.31 -10.35 25.22
N GLU A 28 -8.38 -9.45 25.51
CA GLU A 28 -8.55 -8.01 25.28
C GLU A 28 -8.60 -7.66 23.79
N SER A 29 -7.83 -8.36 22.94
CA SER A 29 -7.87 -8.16 21.49
C SER A 29 -9.22 -8.50 20.86
N LYS A 30 -10.02 -9.39 21.46
CA LYS A 30 -11.37 -9.69 20.98
C LYS A 30 -12.35 -8.54 21.24
N VAL A 31 -12.11 -7.77 22.30
CA VAL A 31 -12.94 -6.60 22.67
C VAL A 31 -12.49 -5.39 21.86
N ASP A 32 -11.19 -5.09 21.84
CA ASP A 32 -10.62 -3.95 21.13
C ASP A 32 -9.44 -4.35 20.21
N PRO A 33 -9.73 -4.88 19.00
CA PRO A 33 -8.68 -5.34 18.08
C PRO A 33 -7.67 -4.25 17.68
N ASN A 34 -8.12 -3.00 17.61
CA ASN A 34 -7.30 -1.85 17.19
C ASN A 34 -6.22 -1.44 18.19
N SER A 35 -6.35 -1.89 19.45
CA SER A 35 -5.42 -1.59 20.54
C SER A 35 -4.17 -2.46 20.50
N PHE A 36 -4.17 -3.53 19.70
CA PHE A 36 -3.07 -4.50 19.60
C PHE A 36 -2.45 -4.50 18.20
N ARG A 37 -1.21 -4.98 18.12
CA ARG A 37 -0.53 -5.28 16.86
C ARG A 37 0.15 -6.64 16.95
N GLY A 38 0.08 -7.37 15.84
CA GLY A 38 0.87 -8.58 15.66
C GLY A 38 2.35 -8.25 15.44
N VAL A 39 3.20 -8.97 16.14
CA VAL A 39 4.66 -8.98 15.96
C VAL A 39 5.04 -10.37 15.48
N TYR A 40 5.78 -10.44 14.38
CA TYR A 40 6.36 -11.69 13.89
C TYR A 40 7.77 -11.86 14.44
N THR A 41 8.06 -13.06 14.94
CA THR A 41 9.36 -13.47 15.48
C THR A 41 9.70 -14.87 15.00
N LYS A 42 10.91 -15.37 15.28
CA LYS A 42 11.30 -16.76 15.00
C LYS A 42 10.36 -17.82 15.57
N HIS A 43 9.73 -17.50 16.71
CA HIS A 43 8.83 -18.39 17.45
C HIS A 43 7.35 -18.26 17.04
N GLY A 44 7.06 -17.42 16.05
CA GLY A 44 5.71 -17.22 15.51
C GLY A 44 5.15 -15.81 15.70
N TRP A 45 3.83 -15.71 15.67
CA TRP A 45 3.08 -14.45 15.79
C TRP A 45 2.63 -14.22 17.23
N PHE A 46 2.93 -13.03 17.75
CA PHE A 46 2.53 -12.61 19.10
C PHE A 46 1.78 -11.29 19.08
N LEU A 47 0.86 -11.11 20.02
CA LEU A 47 0.10 -9.87 20.19
C LEU A 47 0.81 -8.94 21.17
N VAL A 48 0.93 -7.67 20.79
CA VAL A 48 1.54 -6.63 21.63
C VAL A 48 0.63 -5.39 21.63
N PRO A 49 0.37 -4.76 22.79
CA PRO A 49 -0.34 -3.49 22.85
C PRO A 49 0.36 -2.41 22.04
N ARG A 50 -0.42 -1.63 21.30
CA ARG A 50 0.08 -0.55 20.43
C ARG A 50 0.89 0.50 21.19
N SER A 51 0.59 0.72 22.46
CA SER A 51 1.32 1.61 23.37
C SER A 51 2.79 1.22 23.54
N HIS A 52 3.10 -0.08 23.47
CA HIS A 52 4.44 -0.63 23.65
C HIS A 52 5.09 -1.06 22.32
N TYR A 53 4.45 -0.74 21.20
CA TYR A 53 4.86 -1.22 19.88
C TYR A 53 5.90 -0.32 19.22
N ASN A 54 7.16 -0.72 19.32
CA ASN A 54 8.25 -0.26 18.46
C ASN A 54 8.96 -1.49 17.85
N PRO A 55 8.84 -1.74 16.52
CA PRO A 55 9.20 -3.02 15.92
C PRO A 55 10.64 -3.42 16.18
N ARG A 56 11.61 -2.54 15.94
CA ARG A 56 13.04 -2.86 16.14
C ARG A 56 13.40 -3.11 17.59
N TRP A 57 12.69 -2.50 18.53
CA TRP A 57 13.02 -2.57 19.95
C TRP A 57 12.32 -3.72 20.68
N ILE A 58 11.05 -3.97 20.35
CA ILE A 58 10.25 -4.98 21.03
C ILE A 58 10.56 -6.39 20.52
N ILE A 59 10.89 -6.55 19.22
CA ILE A 59 11.25 -7.85 18.63
C ILE A 59 12.47 -8.42 19.33
N ASP A 60 13.55 -7.65 19.44
CA ASP A 60 14.78 -8.08 20.12
C ASP A 60 14.55 -8.49 21.58
N LYS A 61 13.66 -7.79 22.28
CA LYS A 61 13.31 -8.12 23.67
C LYS A 61 12.47 -9.40 23.78
N ILE A 62 11.50 -9.56 22.90
CA ILE A 62 10.67 -10.77 22.85
C ILE A 62 11.54 -11.97 22.49
N GLU A 63 12.36 -11.88 21.45
CA GLU A 63 13.25 -12.97 21.02
C GLU A 63 14.22 -13.36 22.13
N LYS A 64 14.91 -12.41 22.77
CA LYS A 64 15.79 -12.71 23.92
C LYS A 64 15.04 -13.44 25.04
N ARG A 65 13.85 -12.97 25.38
CA ARG A 65 13.04 -13.56 26.45
C ARG A 65 12.57 -14.98 26.13
N LEU A 66 12.28 -15.24 24.86
CA LEU A 66 11.84 -16.56 24.40
C LEU A 66 13.02 -17.52 24.20
N ASP A 67 14.18 -17.02 23.76
CA ASP A 67 15.41 -17.80 23.58
C ASP A 67 16.01 -18.23 24.92
N GLU A 68 15.96 -17.39 25.96
CA GLU A 68 16.44 -17.71 27.32
C GLU A 68 15.72 -18.89 28.00
N LYS A 69 14.47 -19.16 27.60
CA LYS A 69 13.61 -20.21 28.20
C LYS A 69 12.94 -21.06 27.12
N TYR A 70 13.69 -21.39 26.08
CA TYR A 70 13.14 -22.07 24.91
C TYR A 70 12.83 -23.54 25.23
N GLU A 71 11.55 -23.89 25.20
CA GLU A 71 11.07 -25.27 25.26
C GLU A 71 10.61 -25.67 23.86
N PRO A 72 11.19 -26.72 23.24
CA PRO A 72 10.98 -27.05 21.83
C PRO A 72 9.54 -27.47 21.47
N ASN A 73 8.66 -27.67 22.46
CA ASN A 73 7.24 -28.00 22.28
C ASN A 73 6.29 -27.06 23.05
N ALA A 74 6.73 -25.84 23.38
CA ALA A 74 5.90 -24.90 24.13
C ALA A 74 4.61 -24.54 23.38
N ASN A 75 3.47 -24.54 24.08
CA ASN A 75 2.21 -24.14 23.49
C ASN A 75 2.22 -22.63 23.17
N THR A 76 1.63 -22.23 22.04
CA THR A 76 1.55 -20.81 21.61
C THR A 76 0.95 -19.91 22.68
N TYR A 77 -0.01 -20.41 23.47
CA TYR A 77 -0.62 -19.66 24.56
C TYR A 77 0.34 -19.40 25.73
N GLU A 78 1.19 -20.36 26.06
CA GLU A 78 2.19 -20.21 27.13
C GLU A 78 3.29 -19.22 26.72
N LEU A 79 3.69 -19.25 25.44
CA LEU A 79 4.60 -18.27 24.87
C LEU A 79 3.99 -16.86 24.88
N GLN A 80 2.71 -16.73 24.54
CA GLN A 80 2.01 -15.44 24.61
C GLN A 80 1.89 -14.93 26.06
N ASN A 81 1.70 -15.80 27.06
CA ASN A 81 1.71 -15.40 28.47
C ASN A 81 3.08 -14.82 28.88
N LYS A 82 4.19 -15.44 28.45
CA LYS A 82 5.55 -14.92 28.69
C LYS A 82 5.76 -13.54 28.04
N VAL A 83 5.18 -13.32 26.86
CA VAL A 83 5.20 -12.02 26.17
C VAL A 83 4.37 -10.98 26.94
N ASP A 84 3.18 -11.36 27.41
CA ASP A 84 2.30 -10.48 28.20
C ASP A 84 2.96 -10.07 29.52
N GLU A 85 3.64 -10.99 30.23
CA GLU A 85 4.43 -10.69 31.42
C GLU A 85 5.56 -9.68 31.14
N LEU A 86 6.30 -9.87 30.04
CA LEU A 86 7.36 -8.96 29.64
C LEU A 86 6.81 -7.56 29.33
N ILE A 87 5.67 -7.47 28.65
CA ILE A 87 5.01 -6.21 28.34
C ILE A 87 4.51 -5.53 29.61
N GLY A 88 3.96 -6.30 30.56
CA GLY A 88 3.53 -5.79 31.87
C GLY A 88 4.68 -5.23 32.71
N ALA A 89 5.88 -5.79 32.58
CA ALA A 89 7.09 -5.31 33.24
C ALA A 89 7.68 -4.03 32.62
N ILE A 90 7.36 -3.72 31.36
CA ILE A 90 7.90 -2.58 30.63
C ILE A 90 7.06 -1.33 30.92
N SER A 91 7.72 -0.23 31.32
CA SER A 91 7.06 1.07 31.40
C SER A 91 6.88 1.69 30.02
N LYS A 92 5.76 2.38 29.79
CA LYS A 92 5.50 3.17 28.56
C LYS A 92 6.58 4.19 28.27
N LYS A 93 7.30 4.67 29.30
CA LYS A 93 8.36 5.68 29.16
C LYS A 93 9.65 5.10 28.54
N ASP A 94 9.87 3.81 28.69
CA ASP A 94 11.10 3.13 28.23
C ASP A 94 11.03 2.80 26.73
N VAL A 95 9.84 2.92 26.14
CA VAL A 95 9.61 2.65 24.72
C VAL A 95 10.22 3.80 23.90
N PRO A 96 11.20 3.52 23.03
CA PRO A 96 11.80 4.57 22.22
C PRO A 96 10.74 5.23 21.35
N LYS A 97 10.64 6.57 21.45
CA LYS A 97 9.72 7.35 20.61
C LYS A 97 10.19 7.23 19.16
N ARG A 98 9.24 7.05 18.23
CA ARG A 98 9.54 7.10 16.80
C ARG A 98 9.95 8.52 16.46
N VAL A 99 11.24 8.73 16.23
CA VAL A 99 11.75 9.97 15.65
C VAL A 99 11.18 10.06 14.24
N LYS A 100 10.38 11.09 13.97
CA LYS A 100 9.95 11.38 12.60
C LYS A 100 11.21 11.83 11.86
N GLN A 101 11.56 11.13 10.78
CA GLN A 101 12.65 11.56 9.92
C GLN A 101 12.46 13.02 9.53
N THR A 102 13.51 13.82 9.73
CA THR A 102 13.50 15.24 9.36
C THR A 102 13.43 15.40 7.83
N LYS A 103 13.09 16.59 7.35
CA LYS A 103 13.05 16.85 5.89
C LYS A 103 14.41 16.61 5.24
N GLN A 104 15.48 17.05 5.90
CA GLN A 104 16.86 16.89 5.44
C GLN A 104 17.27 15.42 5.38
N GLU A 105 16.94 14.62 6.40
CA GLU A 105 17.22 13.18 6.38
C GLU A 105 16.49 12.46 5.24
N ARG A 106 15.26 12.86 4.92
CA ARG A 106 14.53 12.28 3.79
C ARG A 106 15.16 12.64 2.45
N GLU A 107 15.56 13.89 2.28
CA GLU A 107 16.25 14.36 1.08
C GLU A 107 17.59 13.63 0.89
N ALA A 108 18.35 13.41 1.98
CA ALA A 108 19.59 12.64 1.95
C ALA A 108 19.37 11.15 1.58
N ILE A 109 18.36 10.51 2.17
CA ILE A 109 18.00 9.12 1.80
C ILE A 109 17.58 9.04 0.32
N GLU A 110 16.88 10.05 -0.18
CA GLU A 110 16.45 10.11 -1.57
C GLU A 110 17.64 10.31 -2.52
N SER A 111 18.59 11.21 -2.19
CA SER A 111 19.81 11.39 -2.98
C SER A 111 20.67 10.13 -2.99
N ASP A 112 20.85 9.47 -1.85
CA ASP A 112 21.63 8.23 -1.76
C ASP A 112 20.96 7.12 -2.58
N SER A 113 19.63 7.02 -2.52
CA SER A 113 18.88 6.05 -3.31
C SER A 113 18.97 6.30 -4.82
N LEU A 114 19.08 7.57 -5.23
CA LEU A 114 19.22 7.98 -6.62
C LEU A 114 20.63 7.66 -7.13
N TYR A 115 21.64 7.93 -6.31
CA TYR A 115 23.03 7.59 -6.61
C TYR A 115 23.23 6.08 -6.80
N VAL A 116 22.67 5.26 -5.89
CA VAL A 116 22.73 3.79 -6.01
C VAL A 116 22.05 3.27 -7.28
N LYS A 117 20.98 3.94 -7.75
CA LYS A 117 20.32 3.56 -9.02
C LYS A 117 21.20 3.90 -10.21
N GLN A 118 21.78 5.09 -10.24
CA GLN A 118 22.67 5.51 -11.32
C GLN A 118 23.87 4.57 -11.46
N LEU A 119 24.47 4.14 -10.35
CA LEU A 119 25.55 3.15 -10.36
C LEU A 119 25.12 1.77 -10.89
N LYS A 120 23.87 1.35 -10.67
CA LYS A 120 23.35 0.09 -11.21
C LYS A 120 23.06 0.19 -12.71
N ASP A 121 22.51 1.32 -13.14
CA ASP A 121 22.17 1.57 -14.54
C ASP A 121 23.43 1.73 -15.42
N GLU A 122 24.58 2.13 -14.85
CA GLU A 122 25.88 2.20 -15.55
C GLU A 122 26.60 0.86 -15.67
N GLY A 123 26.19 -0.18 -14.92
CA GLY A 123 26.86 -1.49 -14.86
C GLY A 123 26.17 -2.63 -15.61
N GLU A 124 24.95 -2.46 -16.10
CA GLU A 124 24.17 -3.51 -16.79
C GLU A 124 23.90 -3.12 -18.25
N GLN A 125 24.83 -3.47 -19.14
CA GLN A 125 24.50 -3.70 -20.55
C GLN A 125 23.81 -5.07 -20.68
N GLU A 126 22.59 -5.04 -21.22
CA GLU A 126 21.79 -6.13 -21.80
C GLU A 126 21.26 -7.23 -20.87
N LEU A 127 19.92 -7.35 -20.80
CA LEU A 127 19.18 -8.40 -21.50
C LEU A 127 17.67 -8.09 -21.45
N ASP A 128 17.02 -8.21 -22.60
CA ASP A 128 15.58 -8.08 -22.78
C ASP A 128 14.80 -9.07 -21.90
N ILE A 129 14.17 -8.54 -20.85
CA ILE A 129 13.03 -9.17 -20.18
C ILE A 129 11.83 -8.25 -20.41
N GLU A 130 11.57 -7.95 -21.67
CA GLU A 130 10.31 -7.38 -22.12
C GLU A 130 9.25 -8.48 -22.08
N ASP A 131 8.56 -8.66 -20.94
CA ASP A 131 7.08 -8.77 -20.94
C ASP A 131 6.41 -9.16 -19.61
N ILE A 132 7.08 -9.71 -18.60
CA ILE A 132 6.32 -10.40 -17.52
C ILE A 132 6.26 -9.66 -16.17
N THR A 133 7.08 -8.64 -15.91
CA THR A 133 7.17 -8.03 -14.55
C THR A 133 6.73 -6.57 -14.41
N LYS A 134 6.24 -5.91 -15.47
CA LYS A 134 5.77 -4.49 -15.39
C LYS A 134 4.38 -4.31 -14.75
N VAL A 135 3.99 -5.20 -13.83
CA VAL A 135 2.88 -5.00 -12.90
C VAL A 135 3.44 -4.92 -11.48
N ARG A 136 4.00 -3.76 -11.11
CA ARG A 136 4.00 -3.18 -9.74
C ARG A 136 5.03 -2.06 -9.65
N THR A 137 4.59 -0.85 -9.96
CA THR A 137 4.73 0.34 -9.12
C THR A 137 4.10 1.49 -9.88
N ILE A 138 2.86 1.84 -9.51
CA ILE A 138 2.26 3.12 -9.87
C ILE A 138 3.13 4.18 -9.18
N ARG A 139 4.17 4.63 -9.89
CA ARG A 139 5.07 5.69 -9.45
C ARG A 139 4.24 6.95 -9.28
N ARG A 140 4.38 7.55 -8.10
CA ARG A 140 3.93 8.90 -7.79
C ARG A 140 4.46 9.86 -8.87
N ARG A 141 3.65 10.84 -9.23
CA ARG A 141 3.89 11.92 -10.22
C ARG A 141 5.37 12.03 -10.65
N ASN A 142 5.68 11.61 -11.87
CA ASN A 142 6.95 11.96 -12.47
C ASN A 142 6.96 13.48 -12.72
N THR A 143 8.04 14.11 -12.26
CA THR A 143 8.40 15.52 -12.42
C THR A 143 8.62 15.94 -13.89
N ASN A 144 8.56 14.99 -14.82
CA ASN A 144 8.94 15.16 -16.24
C ASN A 144 7.77 15.37 -17.22
N GLY A 145 6.53 15.57 -16.77
CA GLY A 145 5.44 15.96 -17.68
C GLY A 145 4.98 14.90 -18.69
N ASN A 146 5.44 13.65 -18.58
CA ASN A 146 5.01 12.58 -19.48
C ASN A 146 3.56 12.15 -19.16
N PRO A 147 2.69 12.05 -20.17
CA PRO A 147 1.32 11.57 -20.01
C PRO A 147 1.24 10.18 -19.37
N THR A 148 0.24 9.98 -18.51
CA THR A 148 0.02 8.72 -17.78
C THR A 148 -1.36 8.16 -18.05
N TYR A 149 -1.62 6.89 -17.70
CA TYR A 149 -2.96 6.27 -17.83
C TYR A 149 -4.09 7.04 -17.13
N THR A 150 -3.79 7.83 -16.10
CA THR A 150 -4.79 8.72 -15.48
C THR A 150 -5.24 9.80 -16.45
N HIS A 151 -4.33 10.31 -17.28
CA HIS A 151 -4.66 11.30 -18.30
C HIS A 151 -5.44 10.67 -19.45
N ALA A 152 -5.04 9.47 -19.91
CA ALA A 152 -5.81 8.71 -20.88
C ALA A 152 -7.25 8.42 -20.41
N TRP A 153 -7.42 8.05 -19.13
CA TRP A 153 -8.74 7.88 -18.53
C TRP A 153 -9.54 9.18 -18.52
N ASN A 154 -8.92 10.31 -18.15
CA ASN A 154 -9.60 11.60 -18.16
C ASN A 154 -10.05 11.98 -19.58
N TYR A 155 -9.21 11.70 -20.58
CA TYR A 155 -9.53 11.92 -21.99
C TYR A 155 -10.69 11.05 -22.47
N TYR A 156 -10.61 9.75 -22.20
CA TYR A 156 -11.68 8.81 -22.48
C TYR A 156 -13.00 9.24 -21.86
N TYR A 157 -12.96 9.64 -20.58
CA TYR A 157 -14.15 10.08 -19.87
C TYR A 157 -14.75 11.35 -20.50
N THR A 158 -13.93 12.34 -20.88
CA THR A 158 -14.45 13.55 -21.54
C THR A 158 -15.03 13.28 -22.92
N SER A 159 -14.45 12.33 -23.66
CA SER A 159 -14.95 11.96 -24.99
C SER A 159 -16.23 11.12 -24.90
N ASN A 160 -16.41 10.35 -23.83
CA ASN A 160 -17.51 9.40 -23.71
C ASN A 160 -18.62 9.81 -22.73
N ASN A 161 -18.46 10.88 -21.94
CA ASN A 161 -19.50 11.34 -21.01
C ASN A 161 -20.80 11.76 -21.73
N SER A 162 -20.68 12.26 -22.97
CA SER A 162 -21.77 12.69 -23.84
C SER A 162 -22.67 11.54 -24.30
N LYS A 163 -22.23 10.29 -24.16
CA LYS A 163 -23.03 9.09 -24.47
C LYS A 163 -24.19 8.87 -23.49
N TYR A 164 -24.12 9.47 -22.29
CA TYR A 164 -25.11 9.30 -21.24
C TYR A 164 -25.68 10.65 -20.75
N PRO A 165 -26.28 11.46 -21.63
CA PRO A 165 -26.69 12.83 -21.28
C PRO A 165 -27.88 12.88 -20.30
N HIS A 166 -28.64 11.78 -20.22
CA HIS A 166 -29.85 11.66 -19.39
C HIS A 166 -29.57 11.17 -17.96
N LEU A 167 -28.34 10.73 -17.67
CA LEU A 167 -27.99 10.18 -16.36
C LEU A 167 -27.36 11.25 -15.48
N PRO A 168 -27.55 11.16 -14.15
CA PRO A 168 -26.85 12.04 -13.22
C PRO A 168 -25.32 11.82 -13.30
N PRO A 169 -24.49 12.86 -13.11
CA PRO A 169 -23.04 12.78 -13.34
C PRO A 169 -22.33 11.62 -12.62
N LYS A 170 -22.81 11.28 -11.41
CA LYS A 170 -22.28 10.17 -10.61
C LYS A 170 -22.49 8.82 -11.30
N GLU A 171 -23.65 8.62 -11.94
CA GLU A 171 -23.96 7.38 -12.65
C GLU A 171 -23.29 7.31 -14.02
N VAL A 172 -23.16 8.45 -14.72
CA VAL A 172 -22.36 8.55 -15.96
C VAL A 172 -20.95 8.08 -15.69
N ARG A 173 -20.30 8.62 -14.65
CA ARG A 173 -18.93 8.22 -14.28
C ARG A 173 -18.81 6.75 -13.91
N ARG A 174 -19.84 6.17 -13.26
CA ARG A 174 -19.86 4.74 -12.96
C ARG A 174 -19.96 3.90 -14.23
N LYS A 175 -20.84 4.25 -15.17
CA LYS A 175 -21.01 3.52 -16.45
C LYS A 175 -19.76 3.61 -17.32
N VAL A 176 -19.28 4.83 -17.57
CA VAL A 176 -18.05 5.04 -18.36
C VAL A 176 -16.83 4.38 -17.70
N GLY A 177 -16.81 4.31 -16.37
CA GLY A 177 -15.76 3.59 -15.62
C GLY A 177 -15.84 2.07 -15.80
N ALA A 178 -17.04 1.51 -15.88
CA ALA A 178 -17.24 0.11 -16.23
C ALA A 178 -16.77 -0.16 -17.67
N ASP A 179 -17.22 0.65 -18.63
CA ASP A 179 -16.82 0.54 -20.04
C ASP A 179 -15.30 0.57 -20.20
N TRP A 180 -14.62 1.48 -19.51
CA TRP A 180 -13.15 1.57 -19.53
C TRP A 180 -12.46 0.35 -18.93
N SER A 181 -13.05 -0.25 -17.90
CA SER A 181 -12.49 -1.44 -17.25
C SER A 181 -12.64 -2.69 -18.12
N GLU A 182 -13.69 -2.74 -18.94
CA GLU A 182 -13.93 -3.80 -19.93
C GLU A 182 -13.02 -3.68 -21.16
N LEU A 183 -12.46 -2.50 -21.44
CA LEU A 183 -11.54 -2.31 -22.57
C LEU A 183 -10.24 -3.11 -22.39
N PRO A 184 -9.77 -3.79 -23.46
CA PRO A 184 -8.48 -4.46 -23.44
C PRO A 184 -7.35 -3.44 -23.26
N GLN A 185 -6.23 -3.92 -22.71
CA GLN A 185 -5.08 -3.07 -22.39
C GLN A 185 -4.53 -2.34 -23.64
N SER A 186 -4.60 -2.98 -24.82
CA SER A 186 -4.21 -2.40 -26.10
C SER A 186 -5.04 -1.16 -26.45
N SER A 187 -6.36 -1.24 -26.33
CA SER A 187 -7.25 -0.09 -26.56
C SER A 187 -6.98 1.03 -25.56
N ARG A 188 -6.73 0.71 -24.29
CA ARG A 188 -6.36 1.72 -23.28
C ARG A 188 -5.02 2.41 -23.56
N ARG A 189 -4.10 1.74 -24.26
CA ARG A 189 -2.85 2.36 -24.76
C ARG A 189 -3.13 3.31 -25.93
N GLN A 190 -4.00 2.94 -26.87
CA GLN A 190 -4.40 3.84 -27.96
C GLN A 190 -4.97 5.16 -27.41
N TRP A 191 -5.82 5.11 -26.38
CA TRP A 191 -6.32 6.32 -25.72
C TRP A 191 -5.23 7.18 -25.05
N LEU A 192 -4.10 6.59 -24.68
CA LEU A 192 -2.93 7.33 -24.18
C LEU A 192 -2.20 8.01 -25.34
N ASP A 193 -2.01 7.30 -26.45
CA ASP A 193 -1.38 7.83 -27.66
C ASP A 193 -2.20 8.97 -28.26
N ASP A 194 -3.52 8.84 -28.31
CA ASP A 194 -4.43 9.91 -28.75
C ASP A 194 -4.36 11.14 -27.83
N TYR A 195 -4.18 10.93 -26.53
CA TYR A 195 -4.01 12.04 -25.59
C TYR A 195 -2.62 12.70 -25.72
N ILE A 196 -1.58 11.94 -26.07
CA ILE A 196 -0.26 12.50 -26.41
C ILE A 196 -0.39 13.40 -27.64
N ALA A 197 -1.04 12.91 -28.70
CA ALA A 197 -1.32 13.70 -29.91
C ALA A 197 -2.15 14.98 -29.60
N LEU A 198 -3.10 14.89 -28.66
CA LEU A 198 -3.87 16.04 -28.20
C LEU A 198 -2.96 17.10 -27.54
N ILE A 199 -2.02 16.69 -26.69
CA ILE A 199 -1.05 17.61 -26.06
C ILE A 199 -0.14 18.23 -27.11
N GLU A 200 0.36 17.44 -28.07
CA GLU A 200 1.21 17.93 -29.16
C GLU A 200 0.49 18.97 -30.01
N SER A 201 -0.83 18.82 -30.20
CA SER A 201 -1.67 19.81 -30.88
C SER A 201 -1.94 21.10 -30.06
N GLY A 202 -1.49 21.15 -28.80
CA GLY A 202 -1.56 22.34 -27.94
C GLY A 202 -2.78 22.40 -27.01
N PHE A 203 -3.51 21.30 -26.87
CA PHE A 203 -4.71 21.18 -26.03
C PHE A 203 -4.48 20.25 -24.84
N ASP A 204 -5.15 20.52 -23.72
CA ASP A 204 -5.10 19.71 -22.50
C ASP A 204 -6.50 19.60 -21.88
N ILE A 205 -6.69 18.64 -20.98
CA ILE A 205 -7.99 18.33 -20.38
C ILE A 205 -7.98 18.78 -18.93
N HIS A 206 -8.83 19.75 -18.62
CA HIS A 206 -8.97 20.28 -17.28
C HIS A 206 -10.42 20.20 -16.81
N ARG A 207 -10.64 19.49 -15.69
CA ARG A 207 -11.96 19.36 -15.05
C ARG A 207 -13.07 18.99 -16.05
N GLU A 208 -12.76 18.02 -16.91
CA GLU A 208 -13.70 17.47 -17.89
C GLU A 208 -13.96 18.35 -19.12
N TYR A 209 -13.16 19.42 -19.32
CA TYR A 209 -13.20 20.27 -20.50
C TYR A 209 -11.85 20.28 -21.23
N LEU A 210 -11.90 20.41 -22.55
CA LEU A 210 -10.74 20.60 -23.41
C LEU A 210 -10.33 22.08 -23.39
N VAL A 211 -9.07 22.36 -23.07
CA VAL A 211 -8.53 23.70 -22.79
C VAL A 211 -7.25 23.89 -23.59
N VAL A 212 -7.08 25.07 -24.19
CA VAL A 212 -5.83 25.45 -24.87
C VAL A 212 -4.73 25.66 -23.82
N MET A 213 -3.60 24.97 -23.98
CA MET A 213 -2.51 24.97 -22.97
C MET A 213 -1.95 26.37 -22.68
N LYS A 214 -1.85 27.24 -23.69
CA LYS A 214 -1.38 28.63 -23.54
C LYS A 214 -2.27 29.41 -22.57
N ALA A 215 -3.58 29.34 -22.77
CA ALA A 215 -4.57 29.99 -21.90
C ALA A 215 -4.52 29.45 -20.46
N GLN A 216 -4.23 28.17 -20.27
CA GLN A 216 -4.12 27.56 -18.94
C GLN A 216 -2.86 28.04 -18.19
N LYS A 217 -1.72 28.18 -18.87
CA LYS A 217 -0.49 28.75 -18.29
C LYS A 217 -0.72 30.19 -17.83
N ASP A 218 -1.37 30.99 -18.66
CA ASP A 218 -1.68 32.39 -18.35
C ASP A 218 -2.65 32.51 -17.16
N LEU A 219 -3.67 31.65 -17.09
CA LEU A 219 -4.61 31.62 -15.96
C LEU A 219 -3.92 31.22 -14.64
N ARG A 220 -2.99 30.25 -14.67
CA ARG A 220 -2.22 29.85 -13.49
C ARG A 220 -1.30 30.98 -13.02
N TYR A 221 -0.65 31.67 -13.96
CA TYR A 221 0.16 32.84 -13.65
C TYR A 221 -0.68 33.96 -13.03
N ALA A 222 -1.82 34.31 -13.62
CA ALA A 222 -2.73 35.32 -13.10
C ALA A 222 -3.24 35.00 -11.67
N LYS A 223 -3.63 33.74 -11.41
CA LYS A 223 -4.03 33.30 -10.06
C LYS A 223 -2.89 33.39 -9.05
N LYS A 224 -1.66 33.05 -9.46
CA LYS A 224 -0.47 33.16 -8.60
C LYS A 224 -0.18 34.62 -8.25
N MET A 225 -0.29 35.53 -9.23
CA MET A 225 -0.09 36.96 -9.01
C MET A 225 -1.16 37.55 -8.08
N LYS A 226 -2.43 37.18 -8.26
CA LYS A 226 -3.52 37.59 -7.37
C LYS A 226 -3.32 37.11 -5.93
N ALA A 227 -2.98 35.83 -5.75
CA ALA A 227 -2.73 35.26 -4.43
C ALA A 227 -1.48 35.83 -3.73
N GLN A 228 -0.55 36.43 -4.46
CA GLN A 228 0.59 37.17 -3.90
C GLN A 228 0.23 38.61 -3.53
N ALA A 229 -0.68 39.25 -4.29
CA ALA A 229 -1.20 40.57 -3.97
C ALA A 229 -2.07 40.56 -2.71
N ASP A 230 -2.95 39.55 -2.54
CA ASP A 230 -3.84 39.42 -1.38
C ASP A 230 -3.11 39.10 -0.05
N LYS A 231 -1.80 38.86 -0.09
CA LYS A 231 -0.95 38.57 1.08
C LYS A 231 -0.13 39.76 1.57
N LYS A 232 -0.18 40.89 0.87
CA LYS A 232 0.43 42.16 1.28
C LYS A 232 -0.63 43.07 1.89
#